data_AF-U9T1U2-F1
#
_entry.id   AF-U9T1U2-F1
#
_cell.length_a   1.000
_cell.length_b   1.000
_cell.length_c   1.000
_cell.angle_alpha   90.00
_cell.angle_beta   90.00
_cell.angle_gamma   90.00
#
_symmetry.space_group_name_H-M   'P 1'
#
loop_
_entity.id
_entity.type
_entity.pdbx_description
1 polymer ?
#
loop_
_entity_poly.entity_id
_entity_poly.type
_entity_poly.pdbx_seq_one_letter_code
_entity_poly.pdbx_strand_id
1 'polypeptide(L)'
;MTKDKNYDVSLVSVGTIDSELHFGPFRMNVVKGNREHFEQPGYICTCESFYTTEPSISSSNAISTVYQQMFHTKTRFSGPMIMGFDKPDICKKLLEGVLFRPYFVNLELVRIFVFGIARSENDQWGYAGVGFKSSFLFYLAKERCLFLQEFEEDVCKVTIIYKMEVEKIYCASTPNLVWERIFSEQGTKVAKLKTFTGRMLFGIENTITQRLIQTLKIPSCSLSDWNNDVLMEEVYSYHLKRRTITGNDN
;
A
#
# COMPACT_ATOMS: atom_id res chain seq x y z
N MET A 1 -12.19 16.38 -27.21
CA MET A 1 -13.38 15.87 -26.49
C MET A 1 -13.29 14.35 -26.43
N THR A 2 -12.74 13.81 -25.35
CA THR A 2 -12.81 12.37 -25.06
C THR A 2 -14.26 12.03 -24.74
N LYS A 3 -14.89 11.23 -25.61
CA LYS A 3 -16.17 10.58 -25.29
C LYS A 3 -15.85 9.48 -24.28
N ASP A 4 -15.89 9.81 -22.98
CA ASP A 4 -15.81 8.78 -21.95
C ASP A 4 -17.06 7.90 -22.07
N LYS A 5 -16.86 6.64 -22.44
CA LYS A 5 -17.93 5.65 -22.52
C LYS A 5 -18.36 5.33 -21.10
N ASN A 6 -19.59 5.67 -20.75
CA ASN A 6 -20.17 5.35 -19.46
C ASN A 6 -20.69 3.90 -19.49
N TYR A 7 -20.23 3.06 -18.56
CA TYR A 7 -20.66 1.66 -18.47
C TYR A 7 -21.68 1.51 -17.34
N ASP A 8 -22.76 0.78 -17.59
CA ASP A 8 -23.65 0.35 -16.52
C ASP A 8 -22.94 -0.76 -15.72
N VAL A 9 -22.72 -0.50 -14.43
CA VAL A 9 -21.90 -1.33 -13.53
C VAL A 9 -22.55 -1.22 -12.16
N SER A 10 -22.94 -2.37 -11.61
CA SER A 10 -23.60 -2.50 -10.31
C SER A 10 -22.87 -3.52 -9.46
N LEU A 11 -22.67 -3.22 -8.18
CA LEU A 11 -22.17 -4.19 -7.21
C LEU A 11 -23.25 -5.24 -6.93
N VAL A 12 -22.91 -6.51 -7.13
CA VAL A 12 -23.88 -7.62 -7.02
C VAL A 12 -23.96 -8.17 -5.60
N SER A 13 -22.83 -8.44 -4.94
CA SER A 13 -22.77 -8.85 -3.53
C SER A 13 -21.35 -8.68 -2.96
N VAL A 14 -21.23 -8.71 -1.62
CA VAL A 14 -19.94 -8.91 -0.92
C VAL A 14 -19.97 -10.28 -0.27
N GLY A 15 -19.09 -11.17 -0.71
CA GLY A 15 -19.04 -12.55 -0.23
C GLY A 15 -18.33 -13.47 -1.22
N THR A 16 -18.31 -14.76 -0.89
CA THR A 16 -17.84 -15.82 -1.78
C THR A 16 -18.64 -15.82 -3.07
N ILE A 17 -17.97 -16.20 -4.17
CA ILE A 17 -18.53 -16.25 -5.51
C ILE A 17 -19.86 -17.02 -5.52
N ASP A 18 -20.96 -16.29 -5.65
CA ASP A 18 -22.21 -16.84 -6.13
C ASP A 18 -22.08 -17.00 -7.66
N SER A 19 -22.31 -18.22 -8.15
CA SER A 19 -22.23 -18.59 -9.57
C SER A 19 -23.48 -18.19 -10.37
N GLU A 20 -24.55 -17.76 -9.71
CA GLU A 20 -25.83 -17.40 -10.33
C GLU A 20 -26.03 -15.88 -10.45
N LEU A 21 -25.32 -15.10 -9.62
CA LEU A 21 -25.41 -13.64 -9.57
C LEU A 21 -24.32 -12.98 -10.42
N HIS A 22 -24.55 -12.91 -11.73
CA HIS A 22 -23.68 -12.24 -12.70
C HIS A 22 -24.39 -11.03 -13.33
N PHE A 23 -24.06 -9.80 -12.89
CA PHE A 23 -24.49 -8.58 -13.59
C PHE A 23 -23.32 -7.93 -14.33
N GLY A 24 -23.40 -7.98 -15.66
CA GLY A 24 -22.39 -7.51 -16.63
C GLY A 24 -21.75 -8.68 -17.41
N PRO A 25 -21.43 -8.51 -18.72
CA PRO A 25 -20.87 -9.59 -19.54
C PRO A 25 -19.49 -10.08 -19.04
N PHE A 26 -18.73 -9.27 -18.31
CA PHE A 26 -17.41 -9.66 -17.81
C PHE A 26 -17.37 -9.65 -16.28
N ARG A 27 -17.02 -10.78 -15.67
CA ARG A 27 -16.72 -10.91 -14.24
C ARG A 27 -15.21 -10.88 -14.05
N MET A 28 -14.75 -10.06 -13.10
CA MET A 28 -13.34 -9.92 -12.78
C MET A 28 -13.03 -10.44 -11.38
N ASN A 29 -12.01 -11.29 -11.29
CA ASN A 29 -11.42 -11.74 -10.03
C ASN A 29 -10.00 -11.19 -9.93
N VAL A 30 -9.69 -10.56 -8.80
CA VAL A 30 -8.34 -10.07 -8.49
C VAL A 30 -7.66 -11.08 -7.58
N VAL A 31 -6.50 -11.59 -8.01
CA VAL A 31 -5.70 -12.59 -7.28
C VAL A 31 -4.33 -12.02 -6.96
N LYS A 32 -3.63 -12.61 -5.98
CA LYS A 32 -2.26 -12.25 -5.66
C LYS A 32 -1.33 -12.80 -6.75
N GLY A 33 -0.50 -11.92 -7.32
CA GLY A 33 0.48 -12.28 -8.33
C GLY A 33 -0.10 -12.36 -9.74
N ASN A 34 0.75 -12.06 -10.72
CA ASN A 34 0.48 -12.28 -12.12
C ASN A 34 1.69 -12.97 -12.79
N ARG A 35 1.54 -13.30 -14.08
CA ARG A 35 2.59 -14.00 -14.85
C ARG A 35 3.95 -13.31 -14.84
N GLU A 36 3.99 -11.99 -14.65
CA GLU A 36 5.23 -11.19 -14.71
C GLU A 36 5.75 -10.83 -13.31
N HIS A 37 4.86 -10.54 -12.37
CA HIS A 37 5.19 -10.02 -11.05
C HIS A 37 4.29 -10.62 -9.96
N PHE A 38 4.88 -11.32 -9.00
CA PHE A 38 4.15 -11.99 -7.92
C PHE A 38 3.58 -11.02 -6.87
N GLU A 39 4.21 -9.85 -6.71
CA GLU A 39 3.81 -8.81 -5.76
C GLU A 39 2.70 -7.91 -6.31
N GLN A 40 2.43 -7.98 -7.62
CA GLN A 40 1.39 -7.20 -8.28
C GLN A 40 0.09 -8.02 -8.38
N PRO A 41 -1.08 -7.36 -8.40
CA PRO A 41 -2.34 -8.05 -8.61
C PRO A 41 -2.37 -8.73 -9.98
N GLY A 42 -2.94 -9.93 -10.01
CA GLY A 42 -3.33 -10.63 -11.23
C GLY A 42 -4.83 -10.54 -11.45
N TYR A 43 -5.23 -10.50 -12.71
CA TYR A 43 -6.62 -10.29 -13.11
C TYR A 43 -7.11 -11.48 -13.92
N ILE A 44 -8.14 -12.16 -13.40
CA ILE A 44 -8.82 -13.26 -14.08
C ILE A 44 -10.19 -12.76 -14.52
N CYS A 45 -10.46 -12.81 -15.82
CA CYS A 45 -11.73 -12.41 -16.40
C CYS A 45 -12.51 -13.65 -16.85
N THR A 46 -13.81 -13.69 -16.57
CA THR A 46 -14.73 -14.71 -17.06
C THR A 46 -15.97 -14.08 -17.69
N CYS A 47 -16.46 -14.67 -18.77
CA CYS A 47 -17.72 -14.34 -19.44
C CYS A 47 -18.33 -15.64 -19.96
N GLU A 48 -19.38 -16.13 -19.32
CA GLU A 48 -19.99 -17.42 -19.65
C GLU A 48 -18.94 -18.55 -19.71
N SER A 49 -18.74 -19.18 -20.87
CA SER A 49 -17.74 -20.25 -21.10
C SER A 49 -16.33 -19.75 -21.42
N PHE A 50 -16.15 -18.45 -21.60
CA PHE A 50 -14.87 -17.83 -21.96
C PHE A 50 -14.17 -17.27 -20.73
N TYR A 51 -12.87 -17.53 -20.62
CA TYR A 51 -12.10 -17.11 -19.46
C TYR A 51 -10.61 -16.95 -19.77
N THR A 52 -9.93 -16.16 -18.93
CA THR A 52 -8.47 -16.14 -18.88
C THR A 52 -7.96 -17.36 -18.12
N THR A 53 -7.12 -18.17 -18.74
CA THR A 53 -6.54 -19.38 -18.12
C THR A 53 -5.55 -19.07 -17.01
N GLU A 54 -4.91 -17.91 -17.05
CA GLU A 54 -3.97 -17.47 -16.02
C GLU A 54 -4.15 -15.98 -15.72
N PRO A 55 -3.65 -15.50 -14.56
CA PRO A 55 -3.83 -14.12 -14.15
C PRO A 55 -3.09 -13.15 -15.09
N SER A 56 -3.84 -12.24 -15.69
CA SER A 56 -3.30 -11.18 -16.54
C SER A 56 -2.68 -10.07 -15.69
N ILE A 57 -1.72 -9.35 -16.26
CA ILE A 57 -1.05 -8.20 -15.62
C ILE A 57 -1.96 -6.96 -15.44
N SER A 58 -3.10 -6.91 -16.14
CA SER A 58 -4.09 -5.84 -15.99
C SER A 58 -5.50 -6.33 -16.28
N SER A 59 -6.49 -5.67 -15.69
CA SER A 59 -7.91 -5.91 -15.93
C SER A 59 -8.32 -5.65 -17.38
N SER A 60 -7.73 -4.64 -18.03
CA SER A 60 -7.97 -4.36 -19.46
C SER A 60 -7.48 -5.51 -20.34
N ASN A 61 -6.30 -6.06 -20.05
CA ASN A 61 -5.77 -7.19 -20.80
C ASN A 61 -6.65 -8.43 -20.61
N ALA A 62 -7.05 -8.72 -19.37
CA ALA A 62 -7.93 -9.84 -19.07
C ALA A 62 -9.27 -9.77 -19.84
N ILE A 63 -9.90 -8.59 -19.85
CA ILE A 63 -11.14 -8.38 -20.63
C ILE A 63 -10.88 -8.50 -22.12
N SER A 64 -9.77 -7.94 -22.63
CA SER A 64 -9.45 -8.05 -24.05
C SER A 64 -9.17 -9.47 -24.49
N THR A 65 -8.59 -10.31 -23.64
CA THR A 65 -8.39 -11.73 -23.92
C THR A 65 -9.72 -12.46 -24.06
N VAL A 66 -10.64 -12.31 -23.10
CA VAL A 66 -11.95 -12.95 -23.15
C VAL A 66 -12.76 -12.43 -24.35
N TYR A 67 -12.77 -11.12 -24.58
CA TYR A 67 -13.43 -10.51 -25.73
C TYR A 67 -12.89 -11.06 -27.06
N GLN A 68 -11.57 -11.27 -27.17
CA GLN A 68 -10.95 -11.84 -28.36
C GLN A 68 -11.32 -13.32 -28.57
N GLN A 69 -11.50 -14.10 -27.50
CA GLN A 69 -11.97 -15.48 -27.62
C GLN A 69 -13.41 -15.52 -28.16
N MET A 70 -14.27 -14.59 -27.73
CA MET A 70 -15.69 -14.52 -28.13
C MET A 70 -15.89 -14.01 -29.55
N PHE A 71 -15.20 -12.92 -29.93
CA PHE A 71 -15.50 -12.17 -31.15
C PHE A 71 -14.35 -12.19 -32.18
N HIS A 72 -13.29 -12.95 -31.90
CA HIS A 72 -12.08 -13.04 -32.74
C HIS A 72 -11.43 -11.69 -33.07
N THR A 73 -11.64 -10.68 -32.21
CA THR A 73 -11.07 -9.34 -32.35
C THR A 73 -10.72 -8.74 -30.98
N LYS A 74 -9.79 -7.79 -30.94
CA LYS A 74 -9.40 -7.13 -29.69
C LYS A 74 -10.33 -5.96 -29.36
N THR A 75 -10.58 -5.75 -28.08
CA THR A 75 -11.31 -4.56 -27.61
C THR A 75 -10.35 -3.50 -27.07
N ARG A 76 -10.83 -2.26 -26.98
CA ARG A 76 -10.15 -1.14 -26.31
C ARG A 76 -10.87 -0.72 -25.04
N PHE A 77 -11.59 -1.64 -24.41
CA PHE A 77 -12.25 -1.36 -23.15
C PHE A 77 -11.22 -1.04 -22.05
N SER A 78 -11.59 -0.09 -21.20
CA SER A 78 -10.86 0.21 -19.98
C SER A 78 -11.33 -0.75 -18.90
N GLY A 79 -10.46 -1.69 -18.50
CA GLY A 79 -10.77 -2.63 -17.44
C GLY A 79 -11.11 -1.98 -16.10
N PRO A 80 -10.38 -0.94 -15.65
CA PRO A 80 -10.77 -0.19 -14.45
C PRO A 80 -12.17 0.43 -14.53
N MET A 81 -12.58 0.94 -15.69
CA MET A 81 -13.94 1.47 -15.87
C MET A 81 -14.99 0.37 -15.88
N ILE A 82 -14.70 -0.79 -16.49
CA ILE A 82 -15.60 -1.95 -16.44
C ILE A 82 -15.76 -2.47 -15.01
N MET A 83 -14.68 -2.46 -14.22
CA MET A 83 -14.74 -2.77 -12.78
C MET A 83 -15.42 -1.67 -11.95
N GLY A 84 -15.80 -0.55 -12.55
CA GLY A 84 -16.47 0.55 -11.87
C GLY A 84 -15.59 1.28 -10.86
N PHE A 85 -14.27 1.33 -11.06
CA PHE A 85 -13.34 2.03 -10.16
C PHE A 85 -13.50 3.56 -10.19
N ASP A 86 -14.24 4.08 -11.16
CA ASP A 86 -14.70 5.46 -11.24
C ASP A 86 -16.00 5.70 -10.46
N LYS A 87 -16.70 4.66 -10.01
CA LYS A 87 -17.96 4.77 -9.25
C LYS A 87 -17.67 4.81 -7.74
N PRO A 88 -17.99 5.92 -7.05
CA PRO A 88 -17.68 6.09 -5.63
C PRO A 88 -18.27 5.00 -4.73
N ASP A 89 -19.48 4.52 -5.01
CA ASP A 89 -20.15 3.50 -4.19
C ASP A 89 -19.45 2.14 -4.28
N ILE A 90 -18.98 1.76 -5.48
CA ILE A 90 -18.20 0.53 -5.69
C ILE A 90 -16.86 0.65 -4.98
N CYS A 91 -16.15 1.76 -5.15
CA CYS A 91 -14.91 2.03 -4.44
C CYS A 91 -15.08 2.01 -2.92
N LYS A 92 -16.15 2.62 -2.40
CA LYS A 92 -16.46 2.60 -0.96
C LYS A 92 -16.62 1.17 -0.46
N LYS A 93 -17.35 0.32 -1.20
CA LYS A 93 -17.54 -1.09 -0.85
C LYS A 93 -16.24 -1.90 -0.92
N LEU A 94 -15.46 -1.76 -2.00
CA LEU A 94 -14.17 -2.43 -2.16
C LEU A 94 -13.18 -2.07 -1.04
N LEU A 95 -13.36 -0.90 -0.44
CA LEU A 95 -12.54 -0.42 0.66
C LEU A 95 -13.16 -0.70 2.05
N GLU A 96 -14.29 -1.41 2.14
CA GLU A 96 -14.82 -1.90 3.42
C GLU A 96 -13.88 -2.95 4.01
N GLY A 97 -13.61 -2.87 5.31
CA GLY A 97 -12.66 -3.76 5.99
C GLY A 97 -11.18 -3.47 5.73
N VAL A 98 -10.83 -2.57 4.81
CA VAL A 98 -9.44 -2.13 4.60
C VAL A 98 -9.00 -1.24 5.77
N LEU A 99 -8.14 -1.80 6.64
CA LEU A 99 -7.69 -1.16 7.89
C LEU A 99 -6.80 0.08 7.67
N PHE A 100 -6.06 0.12 6.56
CA PHE A 100 -5.15 1.22 6.25
C PHE A 100 -5.07 1.44 4.74
N ARG A 101 -5.04 2.71 4.35
CA ARG A 101 -4.91 3.13 2.96
C ARG A 101 -3.67 4.00 2.84
N PRO A 102 -2.70 3.66 1.97
CA PRO A 102 -1.57 4.53 1.71
C PRO A 102 -2.00 5.90 1.20
N TYR A 103 -1.27 6.94 1.57
CA TYR A 103 -1.56 8.32 1.16
C TYR A 103 -0.29 9.10 0.93
N PHE A 104 -0.44 10.25 0.28
CA PHE A 104 0.65 11.17 0.04
C PHE A 104 0.61 12.35 1.01
N VAL A 105 1.76 12.66 1.59
CA VAL A 105 2.05 13.89 2.29
C VAL A 105 2.87 14.76 1.35
N ASN A 106 2.32 15.90 0.95
CA ASN A 106 3.02 16.83 0.06
C ASN A 106 3.80 17.84 0.90
N LEU A 107 5.12 17.85 0.74
CA LEU A 107 6.00 18.95 1.14
C LEU A 107 6.42 19.72 -0.11
N GLU A 108 6.94 20.94 0.03
CA GLU A 108 7.29 21.80 -1.12
C GLU A 108 8.24 21.13 -2.12
N LEU A 109 9.20 20.32 -1.64
CA LEU A 109 10.23 19.70 -2.49
C LEU A 109 10.05 18.20 -2.67
N VAL A 110 9.26 17.55 -1.83
CA VAL A 110 9.12 16.09 -1.81
C VAL A 110 7.68 15.68 -1.59
N ARG A 111 7.28 14.61 -2.26
CA ARG A 111 5.99 13.97 -2.07
C ARG A 111 6.21 12.63 -1.38
N ILE A 112 5.92 12.60 -0.08
CA ILE A 112 6.11 11.44 0.79
C ILE A 112 4.91 10.52 0.63
N PHE A 113 5.17 9.27 0.29
CA PHE A 113 4.21 8.19 0.23
C PHE A 113 4.26 7.41 1.54
N VAL A 114 3.24 7.53 2.36
CA VAL A 114 3.10 6.76 3.61
C VAL A 114 2.31 5.51 3.31
N PHE A 115 2.90 4.33 3.53
CA PHE A 115 2.30 3.04 3.17
C PHE A 115 2.36 2.00 4.28
N GLY A 116 2.92 2.34 5.44
CA GLY A 116 2.81 1.58 6.68
C GLY A 116 2.58 2.52 7.85
N ILE A 117 1.71 2.12 8.77
CA ILE A 117 1.43 2.88 9.99
C ILE A 117 1.44 1.95 11.20
N ALA A 118 1.99 2.44 12.30
CA ALA A 118 2.02 1.76 13.58
C ALA A 118 2.13 2.81 14.68
N ARG A 119 1.59 2.49 15.86
CA ARG A 119 1.67 3.36 17.04
C ARG A 119 2.71 2.85 18.03
N SER A 120 3.43 3.77 18.66
CA SER A 120 4.22 3.55 19.87
C SER A 120 4.02 4.70 20.86
N GLU A 121 4.59 4.56 22.05
CA GLU A 121 4.64 5.62 23.05
C GLU A 121 5.91 6.50 22.93
N ASN A 122 6.69 6.35 21.84
CA ASN A 122 7.91 7.11 21.59
C ASN A 122 7.60 8.48 20.96
N ASP A 123 7.71 9.55 21.75
CA ASP A 123 7.45 10.93 21.34
C ASP A 123 8.45 11.47 20.31
N GLN A 124 9.70 11.00 20.34
CA GLN A 124 10.75 11.32 19.37
C GLN A 124 10.43 10.77 17.99
N TRP A 125 9.65 9.69 17.92
CA TRP A 125 9.12 9.12 16.68
C TRP A 125 7.74 9.68 16.33
N GLY A 126 7.28 10.74 17.00
CA GLY A 126 5.95 11.29 16.82
C GLY A 126 4.87 10.26 17.09
N TYR A 127 5.08 9.40 18.09
CA TYR A 127 4.21 8.28 18.46
C TYR A 127 4.05 7.21 17.37
N ALA A 128 4.85 7.26 16.30
CA ALA A 128 4.91 6.19 15.32
C ALA A 128 5.70 5.00 15.92
N GLY A 129 5.34 3.78 15.53
CA GLY A 129 5.97 2.55 16.02
C GLY A 129 6.58 1.68 14.94
N VAL A 130 7.09 0.53 15.37
CA VAL A 130 7.64 -0.50 14.49
C VAL A 130 6.58 -0.94 13.47
N GLY A 131 6.93 -0.87 12.19
CA GLY A 131 6.00 -1.10 11.07
C GLY A 131 5.46 0.17 10.41
N PHE A 132 5.78 1.36 10.92
CA PHE A 132 5.64 2.59 10.13
C PHE A 132 6.60 2.54 8.94
N LYS A 133 6.08 2.87 7.75
CA LYS A 133 6.87 2.92 6.52
C LYS A 133 6.43 4.09 5.65
N SER A 134 7.40 4.84 5.17
CA SER A 134 7.19 5.88 4.17
C SER A 134 8.30 5.88 3.14
N SER A 135 8.06 6.50 2.00
CA SER A 135 9.10 6.71 1.01
C SER A 135 8.88 7.98 0.21
N PHE A 136 9.94 8.49 -0.40
CA PHE A 136 9.81 9.55 -1.39
C PHE A 136 10.90 9.45 -2.44
N LEU A 137 10.64 10.05 -3.60
CA LEU A 137 11.60 10.14 -4.69
C LEU A 137 12.29 11.50 -4.63
N PHE A 138 13.61 11.50 -4.70
CA PHE A 138 14.41 12.73 -4.72
C PHE A 138 15.66 12.55 -5.60
N TYR A 139 16.16 13.65 -6.15
CA TYR A 139 17.32 13.64 -7.03
C TYR A 139 18.63 13.77 -6.24
N LEU A 140 19.50 12.76 -6.33
CA LEU A 140 20.88 12.81 -5.86
C LEU A 140 21.82 12.95 -7.07
N ALA A 141 22.56 14.05 -7.15
CA ALA A 141 23.55 14.28 -8.21
C ALA A 141 23.03 14.01 -9.66
N LYS A 142 21.78 14.44 -9.95
CA LYS A 142 21.03 14.26 -11.21
C LYS A 142 20.38 12.89 -11.43
N GLU A 143 20.57 11.94 -10.53
CA GLU A 143 19.92 10.64 -10.58
C GLU A 143 18.73 10.61 -9.62
N ARG A 144 17.63 9.94 -10.02
CA ARG A 144 16.42 9.85 -9.19
C ARG A 144 16.52 8.62 -8.29
N CYS A 145 16.59 8.83 -6.99
CA CYS A 145 16.69 7.76 -5.99
C CYS A 145 15.40 7.68 -5.16
N LEU A 146 15.09 6.48 -4.68
CA LEU A 146 14.02 6.23 -3.72
C LEU A 146 14.61 6.22 -2.32
N PHE A 147 14.08 7.08 -1.45
CA PHE A 147 14.36 7.06 -0.03
C PHE A 147 13.26 6.25 0.65
N LEU A 148 13.58 5.04 1.08
CA LEU A 148 12.71 4.19 1.90
C LEU A 148 13.01 4.47 3.37
N GLN A 149 11.98 4.77 4.15
CA GLN A 149 12.08 5.17 5.56
C GLN A 149 11.21 4.24 6.40
N GLU A 150 11.79 3.63 7.43
CA GLU A 150 11.09 2.66 8.27
C GLU A 150 11.58 2.70 9.72
N PHE A 151 10.68 2.35 10.64
CA PHE A 151 11.01 2.08 12.04
C PHE A 151 11.10 0.57 12.24
N GLU A 152 12.28 0.10 12.65
CA GLU A 152 12.59 -1.30 12.92
C GLU A 152 13.13 -1.39 14.35
N GLU A 153 12.52 -2.24 15.18
CA GLU A 153 12.91 -2.41 16.58
C GLU A 153 13.04 -1.07 17.33
N ASP A 154 14.26 -0.64 17.63
CA ASP A 154 14.62 0.61 18.31
C ASP A 154 15.41 1.58 17.41
N VAL A 155 15.42 1.35 16.09
CA VAL A 155 16.15 2.17 15.12
C VAL A 155 15.25 2.77 14.04
N CYS A 156 15.60 3.99 13.69
CA CYS A 156 15.09 4.74 12.57
C CYS A 156 16.03 4.51 11.37
N LYS A 157 15.51 3.91 10.31
CA LYS A 157 16.27 3.48 9.14
C LYS A 157 15.85 4.24 7.89
N VAL A 158 16.83 4.66 7.11
CA VAL A 158 16.64 5.25 5.78
C VAL A 158 17.53 4.51 4.78
N THR A 159 16.89 3.87 3.81
CA THR A 159 17.53 3.13 2.72
C THR A 159 17.41 3.94 1.44
N ILE A 160 18.54 4.25 0.80
CA ILE A 160 18.60 4.88 -0.51
C ILE A 160 18.70 3.77 -1.55
N ILE A 161 17.70 3.70 -2.43
CA ILE A 161 17.61 2.71 -3.50
C ILE A 161 17.79 3.41 -4.83
N TYR A 162 18.72 2.90 -5.65
CA TYR A 162 19.04 3.37 -6.98
C TYR A 162 18.99 2.19 -7.96
N LYS A 163 18.30 2.36 -9.10
CA LYS A 163 18.14 1.29 -10.12
C LYS A 163 17.73 -0.08 -9.54
N MET A 164 16.83 -0.06 -8.56
CA MET A 164 16.35 -1.25 -7.83
C MET A 164 17.39 -1.96 -6.94
N GLU A 165 18.56 -1.35 -6.74
CA GLU A 165 19.61 -1.83 -5.84
C GLU A 165 19.76 -0.90 -4.64
N VAL A 166 20.12 -1.47 -3.49
CA VAL A 166 20.40 -0.69 -2.28
C VAL A 166 21.75 -0.01 -2.44
N GLU A 167 21.76 1.31 -2.50
CA GLU A 167 22.97 2.13 -2.60
C GLU A 167 23.57 2.38 -1.22
N LYS A 168 22.73 2.73 -0.25
CA LYS A 168 23.18 3.05 1.11
C LYS A 168 22.08 2.89 2.15
N ILE A 169 22.46 2.51 3.36
CA ILE A 169 21.57 2.39 4.51
C ILE A 169 22.10 3.29 5.63
N TYR A 170 21.20 4.06 6.23
CA TYR A 170 21.45 4.91 7.38
C TYR A 170 20.57 4.46 8.54
N CYS A 171 21.15 4.29 9.71
CA CYS A 171 20.41 4.00 10.94
C CYS A 171 20.76 5.02 12.02
N ALA A 172 19.78 5.46 12.80
CA ALA A 172 19.98 6.23 14.04
C ALA A 172 18.81 6.00 14.99
N SER A 173 18.87 6.53 16.22
CA SER A 173 17.81 6.37 17.21
C SER A 173 16.57 7.24 16.96
N THR A 174 16.68 8.31 16.15
CA THR A 174 15.54 9.20 15.85
C THR A 174 15.52 9.65 14.38
N PRO A 175 14.36 10.06 13.85
CA PRO A 175 14.23 10.64 12.52
C PRO A 175 15.18 11.83 12.29
N ASN A 176 15.34 12.71 13.27
CA ASN A 176 16.21 13.87 13.12
C ASN A 176 17.68 13.44 13.04
N LEU A 177 18.13 12.53 13.91
CA LEU A 177 19.51 12.06 13.93
C LEU A 177 19.90 11.30 12.65
N VAL A 178 19.00 10.47 12.09
CA VAL A 178 19.30 9.76 10.84
C VAL A 178 19.43 10.74 9.68
N TRP A 179 18.56 11.76 9.62
CA TRP A 179 18.61 12.78 8.57
C TRP A 179 19.81 13.72 8.74
N GLU A 180 20.23 14.05 9.96
CA GLU A 180 21.48 14.76 10.22
C GLU A 180 22.70 14.01 9.69
N ARG A 181 22.76 12.68 9.86
CA ARG A 181 23.83 11.84 9.27
C ARG A 181 23.81 11.89 7.74
N ILE A 182 22.63 11.77 7.13
CA ILE A 182 22.47 11.88 5.67
C ILE A 182 22.92 13.26 5.18
N PHE A 183 22.54 14.32 5.88
CA PHE A 183 22.90 15.69 5.56
C PHE A 183 24.40 15.97 5.67
N SER A 184 25.08 15.32 6.62
CA SER A 184 26.52 15.40 6.80
C SER A 184 27.25 14.69 5.66
N GLU A 185 26.86 13.45 5.35
CA GLU A 185 27.59 12.62 4.38
C GLU A 185 27.26 12.92 2.92
N GLN A 186 25.98 13.19 2.60
CA GLN A 186 25.57 13.52 1.23
C GLN A 186 25.78 15.01 0.91
N GLY A 187 26.02 15.84 1.94
CA GLY A 187 26.45 17.22 1.83
C GLY A 187 25.56 18.06 0.92
N THR A 188 26.14 18.58 -0.17
CA THR A 188 25.46 19.46 -1.12
C THR A 188 24.39 18.75 -1.95
N LYS A 189 24.43 17.42 -2.10
CA LYS A 189 23.48 16.65 -2.91
C LYS A 189 22.06 16.70 -2.34
N VAL A 190 21.93 16.81 -1.02
CA VAL A 190 20.66 16.87 -0.28
C VAL A 190 20.43 18.24 0.36
N ALA A 191 21.18 19.28 -0.02
CA ALA A 191 21.13 20.59 0.62
C ALA A 191 19.71 21.19 0.63
N LYS A 192 18.93 20.95 -0.43
CA LYS A 192 17.53 21.41 -0.50
C LYS A 192 16.64 20.78 0.56
N LEU A 193 16.92 19.56 1.01
CA LEU A 193 16.14 18.86 2.03
C LEU A 193 16.43 19.37 3.45
N LYS A 194 17.53 20.11 3.66
CA LYS A 194 17.88 20.68 4.98
C LYS A 194 16.86 21.70 5.51
N THR A 195 15.93 22.14 4.67
CA THR A 195 14.80 22.99 5.09
C THR A 195 13.77 22.22 5.93
N PHE A 196 13.80 20.89 5.90
CA PHE A 196 12.87 20.03 6.63
C PHE A 196 13.57 19.33 7.80
N THR A 197 12.83 19.12 8.88
CA THR A 197 13.28 18.23 9.95
C THR A 197 13.19 16.77 9.48
N GLY A 198 13.93 15.88 10.14
CA GLY A 198 13.83 14.45 9.84
C GLY A 198 12.42 13.91 10.08
N ARG A 199 11.74 14.40 11.12
CA ARG A 199 10.33 14.07 11.39
C ARG A 199 9.38 14.51 10.27
N MET A 200 9.59 15.68 9.67
CA MET A 200 8.84 16.13 8.49
C MET A 200 9.10 15.21 7.29
N LEU A 201 10.36 14.85 7.02
CA LEU A 201 10.75 13.98 5.91
C LEU A 201 10.20 12.55 6.04
N PHE A 202 10.07 12.04 7.27
CA PHE A 202 9.36 10.80 7.56
C PHE A 202 7.83 10.91 7.34
N GLY A 203 7.29 12.12 7.25
CA GLY A 203 5.85 12.37 7.12
C GLY A 203 5.07 12.19 8.43
N ILE A 204 5.76 12.02 9.56
CA ILE A 204 5.11 11.76 10.86
C ILE A 204 4.53 13.03 11.49
N GLU A 205 5.01 14.23 11.15
CA GLU A 205 4.41 15.48 11.64
C GLU A 205 3.14 15.88 10.88
N ASN A 206 2.82 15.20 9.78
CA ASN A 206 1.61 15.50 9.04
C ASN A 206 0.36 15.20 9.87
N THR A 207 -0.63 16.09 9.77
CA THR A 207 -1.88 16.03 10.55
C THR A 207 -2.68 14.76 10.30
N ILE A 208 -2.70 14.26 9.06
CA ILE A 208 -3.38 12.99 8.71
C ILE A 208 -2.63 11.83 9.36
N THR A 209 -1.30 11.82 9.27
CA THR A 209 -0.45 10.80 9.91
C THR A 209 -0.67 10.75 11.42
N GLN A 210 -0.61 11.90 12.09
CA GLN A 210 -0.84 12.00 13.53
C GLN A 210 -2.24 11.55 13.93
N ARG A 211 -3.27 11.97 13.19
CA ARG A 211 -4.65 11.53 13.46
C ARG A 211 -4.79 10.03 13.35
N LEU A 212 -4.20 9.42 12.32
CA LEU A 212 -4.24 7.98 12.15
C LEU A 212 -3.47 7.26 13.27
N ILE A 213 -2.26 7.69 13.61
CA ILE A 213 -1.48 7.16 14.74
C ILE A 213 -2.28 7.24 16.05
N GLN A 214 -2.96 8.35 16.31
CA GLN A 214 -3.77 8.54 17.52
C GLN A 214 -5.05 7.70 17.52
N THR A 215 -5.62 7.42 16.34
CA THR A 215 -6.82 6.58 16.20
C THR A 215 -6.49 5.10 16.37
N LEU A 216 -5.25 4.69 16.10
CA LEU A 216 -4.77 3.35 16.41
C LEU A 216 -4.79 3.18 17.93
N LYS A 217 -5.77 2.42 18.43
CA LYS A 217 -5.70 1.86 19.76
C LYS A 217 -4.67 0.73 19.72
N ILE A 218 -3.68 0.78 20.61
CA ILE A 218 -2.90 -0.43 20.89
C ILE A 218 -3.84 -1.33 21.69
N PRO A 219 -4.34 -2.44 21.13
CA PRO A 219 -5.20 -3.33 21.88
C PRO A 219 -4.41 -3.82 23.10
N SER A 220 -4.99 -3.68 24.28
CA SER A 220 -4.44 -4.14 25.54
C SER A 220 -5.56 -4.80 26.33
N CYS A 221 -5.22 -5.74 27.21
CA CYS A 221 -6.17 -6.40 28.09
C CYS A 221 -5.70 -6.26 29.54
N SER A 222 -6.65 -6.06 30.46
CA SER A 222 -6.42 -6.23 31.89
C SER A 222 -6.67 -7.69 32.30
N LEU A 223 -6.26 -8.10 33.50
CA LEU A 223 -6.47 -9.48 33.99
C LEU A 223 -7.94 -9.92 33.95
N SER A 224 -8.87 -8.98 34.14
CA SER A 224 -10.32 -9.26 34.05
C SER A 224 -10.82 -9.48 32.62
N ASP A 225 -10.05 -9.06 31.61
CA ASP A 225 -10.45 -9.16 30.20
C ASP A 225 -9.94 -10.44 29.51
N TRP A 226 -9.25 -11.33 30.23
CA TRP A 226 -8.64 -12.55 29.65
C TRP A 226 -9.67 -13.53 29.06
N ASN A 227 -10.91 -13.49 29.56
CA ASN A 227 -12.01 -14.30 29.05
C ASN A 227 -12.77 -13.62 27.89
N ASN A 228 -12.34 -12.44 27.44
CA ASN A 228 -12.92 -11.77 26.29
C ASN A 228 -12.20 -12.21 25.01
N ASP A 229 -12.68 -13.28 24.40
CA ASP A 229 -12.06 -13.90 23.23
C ASP A 229 -11.84 -12.92 22.06
N VAL A 230 -12.75 -11.96 21.87
CA VAL A 230 -12.64 -10.94 20.81
C VAL A 230 -11.46 -10.02 21.08
N LEU A 231 -11.33 -9.53 22.31
CA LEU A 231 -10.21 -8.66 22.70
C LEU A 231 -8.88 -9.44 22.68
N MET A 232 -8.89 -10.69 23.13
CA MET A 232 -7.70 -11.53 23.14
C MET A 232 -7.20 -11.84 21.72
N GLU A 233 -8.10 -12.04 20.75
CA GLU A 233 -7.74 -12.21 19.35
C GLU A 233 -7.16 -10.92 18.73
N GLU A 234 -7.70 -9.75 19.08
CA GLU A 234 -7.14 -8.45 18.68
C GLU A 234 -5.73 -8.23 19.27
N VAL A 235 -5.55 -8.53 20.55
CA VAL A 235 -4.25 -8.46 21.26
C VAL A 235 -3.25 -9.44 20.65
N TYR A 236 -3.66 -10.69 20.39
CA TYR A 236 -2.81 -11.71 19.75
C TYR A 236 -2.40 -11.29 18.34
N SER A 237 -3.37 -10.86 17.53
CA SER A 237 -3.13 -10.41 16.14
C SER A 237 -2.17 -9.21 16.08
N TYR A 238 -2.28 -8.27 17.02
CA TYR A 238 -1.43 -7.10 17.06
C TYR A 238 -0.02 -7.38 17.62
N HIS A 239 0.07 -8.03 18.79
CA HIS A 239 1.33 -8.17 19.55
C HIS A 239 2.12 -9.44 19.22
N LEU A 240 1.44 -10.55 18.91
CA LEU A 240 2.06 -11.86 18.80
C LEU A 240 2.18 -12.33 17.34
N LYS A 241 1.11 -12.23 16.55
CA LYS A 241 1.07 -12.73 15.17
C LYS A 241 2.07 -12.05 14.22
N ARG A 242 2.36 -10.75 14.43
CA ARG A 242 3.38 -10.03 13.64
C ARG A 242 4.81 -10.50 13.94
N ARG A 243 5.05 -11.17 15.06
CA ARG A 243 6.38 -11.63 15.51
C ARG A 243 6.68 -13.09 15.18
N THR A 244 5.68 -13.86 14.73
CA THR A 244 5.82 -15.30 14.46
C THR A 244 6.08 -15.65 12.99
N ILE A 245 6.20 -14.69 12.06
CA ILE A 245 6.58 -14.95 10.65
C ILE A 245 8.11 -15.06 10.47
N THR A 246 8.78 -15.72 11.41
CA THR A 246 10.14 -16.24 11.22
C THR A 246 10.13 -17.71 11.57
N GLY A 247 10.13 -18.57 10.55
CA GLY A 247 10.33 -20.01 10.70
C GLY A 247 9.50 -20.85 9.75
N ASN A 248 10.04 -21.04 8.54
CA ASN A 248 10.13 -22.30 7.79
C ASN A 248 9.81 -22.12 6.31
N ASP A 249 10.86 -21.83 5.53
CA ASP A 249 11.02 -22.44 4.22
C ASP A 249 12.33 -23.25 4.29
N ASN A 250 12.17 -24.56 4.44
CA ASN A 250 13.15 -25.55 3.98
C ASN A 250 12.76 -25.92 2.54
#